data_AF-A0AAW5KHL2-F1
#
_entry.id   AF-A0AAW5KHL2-F1
#
_cell.length_a   1.000
_cell.length_b   1.000
_cell.length_c   1.000
_cell.angle_alpha   90.00
_cell.angle_beta   90.00
_cell.angle_gamma   90.00
#
_symmetry.space_group_name_H-M   'P 1'
#
loop_
_entity.id
_entity.type
_entity.pdbx_description
1 polymer ?
#
loop_
_entity_poly.entity_id
_entity_poly.type
_entity_poly.pdbx_seq_one_letter_code
_entity_poly.pdbx_strand_id
1 'polypeptide(L)'
;YISGLEWDVVPRLDTLFVDYQGAADTPYIRAVTRKAFCGAVARALCPGAKFDYMTILAGPQGIGKSTLLAKLARGWFTDSLKTFQGKDAPELIQGVWIVE
;
A
#
# COMPACT_ATOMS: atom_id res chain seq x y z
N TYR A 1 -9.93 12.23 3.05
CA TYR A 1 -10.55 10.88 3.01
C TYR A 1 -10.38 10.17 4.34
N ILE A 2 -9.16 9.74 4.70
CA ILE A 2 -8.89 8.87 5.86
C ILE A 2 -9.48 9.40 7.18
N SER A 3 -9.36 10.71 7.45
CA SER A 3 -9.82 11.33 8.71
C SER A 3 -11.34 11.39 8.90
N GLY A 4 -12.13 11.10 7.86
CA GLY A 4 -13.59 11.12 7.93
C GLY A 4 -14.24 9.73 7.99
N LEU A 5 -13.44 8.67 8.17
CA LEU A 5 -13.93 7.30 8.23
C LEU A 5 -14.15 6.85 9.68
N GLU A 6 -15.21 6.10 9.92
CA GLU A 6 -15.46 5.41 11.18
C GLU A 6 -15.07 3.93 11.06
N TRP A 7 -14.39 3.41 12.09
CA TRP A 7 -14.03 2.00 12.11
C TRP A 7 -15.23 1.15 12.50
N ASP A 8 -15.52 0.14 11.69
CA ASP A 8 -16.66 -0.76 11.86
C ASP A 8 -16.38 -1.95 12.80
N VAL A 9 -15.32 -1.88 13.61
CA VAL A 9 -14.93 -2.88 14.62
C VAL A 9 -14.46 -4.22 14.02
N VAL A 10 -14.38 -4.35 12.69
CA VAL A 10 -13.89 -5.57 12.05
C VAL A 10 -12.39 -5.44 11.71
N PRO A 11 -11.52 -6.32 12.24
CA PRO A 11 -10.06 -6.20 12.09
C PRO A 11 -9.55 -6.78 10.76
N ARG A 12 -10.05 -6.26 9.61
CA ARG A 12 -9.71 -6.79 8.27
C ARG A 12 -8.28 -6.56 7.82
N LEU A 13 -7.57 -5.63 8.47
CA LEU A 13 -6.29 -5.17 8.00
C LEU A 13 -5.24 -6.30 7.98
N ASP A 14 -5.22 -7.13 9.01
CA ASP A 14 -4.17 -8.15 9.17
C ASP A 14 -4.29 -9.28 8.16
N THR A 15 -5.49 -9.60 7.71
CA THR A 15 -5.75 -10.71 6.80
C THR A 15 -5.89 -10.27 5.35
N LEU A 16 -5.80 -8.97 5.04
CA LEU A 16 -6.05 -8.45 3.69
C LEU A 16 -5.26 -9.17 2.58
N PHE A 17 -3.96 -9.44 2.77
CA PHE A 17 -3.19 -10.20 1.77
C PHE A 17 -3.48 -11.70 1.78
N VAL A 18 -3.94 -12.25 2.91
CA VAL A 18 -4.40 -13.65 2.99
C VAL A 18 -5.69 -13.78 2.17
N ASP A 19 -6.68 -12.94 2.46
CA ASP A 19 -8.03 -13.00 1.91
C ASP A 19 -8.06 -12.69 0.41
N TYR A 20 -7.30 -11.68 -0.04
CA TYR A 20 -7.38 -11.20 -1.42
C TYR A 20 -6.23 -11.64 -2.32
N GLN A 21 -5.06 -11.95 -1.77
CA GLN A 21 -3.87 -12.33 -2.56
C GLN A 21 -3.45 -13.79 -2.35
N GLY A 22 -4.12 -14.55 -1.48
CA GLY A 22 -3.81 -15.95 -1.23
C GLY A 22 -2.48 -16.16 -0.49
N ALA A 23 -2.00 -15.13 0.23
CA ALA A 23 -0.80 -15.27 1.06
C ALA A 23 -1.04 -16.26 2.21
N ALA A 24 0.01 -16.91 2.69
CA ALA A 24 -0.09 -17.82 3.82
C ALA A 24 -0.51 -17.07 5.09
N ASP A 25 -1.50 -17.62 5.81
CA ASP A 25 -1.94 -17.05 7.08
C ASP A 25 -0.91 -17.35 8.18
N THR A 26 0.03 -16.41 8.34
CA THR A 26 1.11 -16.51 9.32
C THR A 26 1.23 -15.20 10.10
N PRO A 27 1.73 -15.24 11.36
CA PRO A 27 1.97 -14.02 12.13
C PRO A 27 2.86 -13.00 11.40
N TYR A 28 3.82 -13.49 10.61
CA TYR A 28 4.69 -12.65 9.79
C TYR A 28 3.91 -11.91 8.69
N ILE A 29 3.10 -12.62 7.89
CA ILE A 29 2.31 -12.01 6.82
C ILE A 29 1.31 -11.00 7.38
N ARG A 30 0.64 -11.31 8.50
CA ARG A 30 -0.25 -10.36 9.18
C ARG A 30 0.48 -9.09 9.61
N ALA A 31 1.68 -9.24 10.20
CA ALA A 31 2.50 -8.11 10.64
C ALA A 31 2.99 -7.25 9.46
N VAL A 32 3.43 -7.87 8.36
CA VAL A 32 3.84 -7.16 7.13
C VAL A 32 2.67 -6.39 6.53
N THR A 33 1.50 -7.03 6.43
CA THR A 33 0.27 -6.40 5.91
C THR A 33 -0.08 -5.15 6.72
N ARG A 34 -0.18 -5.29 8.05
CA ARG A 34 -0.43 -4.17 8.96
C ARG A 34 0.60 -3.06 8.81
N LYS A 35 1.90 -3.42 8.80
CA LYS A 35 3.00 -2.45 8.73
C LYS A 35 2.97 -1.64 7.45
N ALA A 36 2.70 -2.28 6.31
CA ALA A 36 2.61 -1.63 5.00
C ALA A 36 1.54 -0.52 4.98
N PHE A 37 0.32 -0.85 5.36
CA PHE A 37 -0.79 0.10 5.32
C PHE A 37 -0.76 1.14 6.44
N CYS A 38 -0.30 0.78 7.65
CA CYS A 38 -0.04 1.78 8.69
C CYS A 38 1.04 2.76 8.24
N GLY A 39 2.09 2.29 7.56
CA GLY A 39 3.11 3.14 6.95
C GLY A 39 2.53 4.09 5.89
N ALA A 40 1.69 3.57 5.00
CA ALA A 40 1.01 4.38 4.00
C ALA A 40 0.13 5.49 4.63
N VAL A 41 -0.66 5.16 5.65
CA VAL A 41 -1.49 6.15 6.38
C VAL A 41 -0.60 7.18 7.09
N ALA A 42 0.45 6.73 7.78
CA ALA A 42 1.36 7.63 8.49
C ALA A 42 2.02 8.64 7.55
N ARG A 43 2.46 8.22 6.35
CA ARG A 43 3.04 9.13 5.35
C ARG A 43 2.04 10.11 4.78
N ALA A 44 0.77 9.73 4.66
CA ALA A 44 -0.28 10.61 4.17
C ALA A 44 -0.70 11.67 5.20
N LEU A 45 -0.73 11.32 6.49
CA LEU A 45 -1.22 12.21 7.56
C LEU A 45 -0.11 12.96 8.29
N CYS A 46 1.12 12.44 8.28
CA CYS A 46 2.27 13.03 8.97
C CYS A 46 3.40 13.27 7.96
N PRO A 47 3.50 14.48 7.37
CA PRO A 47 4.59 14.84 6.47
C PRO A 47 5.96 14.57 7.11
N GLY A 48 6.85 13.89 6.39
CA GLY A 48 8.18 13.51 6.89
C GLY A 48 8.21 12.22 7.72
N ALA A 49 7.08 11.52 7.92
CA ALA A 49 7.07 10.20 8.55
C ALA A 49 7.98 9.22 7.77
N LYS A 50 9.02 8.74 8.45
CA LYS A 50 9.98 7.79 7.85
C LYS A 50 9.36 6.40 7.76
N PHE A 51 9.48 5.78 6.59
CA PHE A 51 9.08 4.40 6.37
C PHE A 51 10.05 3.76 5.38
N ASP A 52 11.00 2.99 5.90
CA ASP A 52 12.13 2.42 5.13
C ASP A 52 11.87 0.96 4.69
N TYR A 53 10.61 0.54 4.68
CA TYR A 53 10.21 -0.80 4.28
C TYR A 53 9.59 -0.77 2.88
N MET A 54 9.93 -1.75 2.06
CA MET A 54 9.32 -1.98 0.76
C MET A 54 8.58 -3.33 0.79
N THR A 55 7.26 -3.29 0.66
CA THR A 55 6.42 -4.49 0.66
C THR A 55 6.43 -5.10 -0.74
N ILE A 56 6.88 -6.34 -0.86
CA ILE A 56 6.91 -7.08 -2.13
C ILE A 56 5.72 -8.04 -2.18
N LEU A 57 4.85 -7.85 -3.17
CA LEU A 57 3.76 -8.78 -3.48
C LEU A 57 4.20 -9.71 -4.60
N ALA A 58 4.61 -10.94 -4.25
CA ALA A 58 5.03 -11.96 -5.21
C ALA A 58 3.92 -12.99 -5.46
N GLY A 59 3.77 -13.40 -6.72
CA GLY A 59 2.80 -14.40 -7.12
C GLY A 59 2.53 -14.33 -8.64
N PRO A 60 1.75 -15.25 -9.20
CA PRO A 60 1.48 -15.31 -10.63
C PRO A 60 0.98 -13.99 -11.21
N GLN A 61 1.19 -13.80 -12.51
CA GLN A 61 0.60 -12.65 -13.21
C GLN A 61 -0.93 -12.79 -13.24
N GLY A 62 -1.65 -11.67 -13.18
CA GLY A 62 -3.12 -11.67 -13.23
C GLY A 62 -3.84 -11.94 -11.91
N ILE A 63 -3.15 -12.19 -10.78
CA ILE A 63 -3.79 -12.40 -9.46
C ILE A 63 -4.34 -11.11 -8.81
N GLY A 64 -4.39 -10.00 -9.55
CA GLY A 64 -4.98 -8.75 -9.07
C GLY A 64 -4.14 -7.89 -8.12
N LYS A 65 -2.81 -8.09 -8.03
CA LYS A 65 -1.92 -7.31 -7.14
C LYS A 65 -2.09 -5.79 -7.32
N SER A 66 -1.86 -5.30 -8.54
CA SER A 66 -1.97 -3.88 -8.87
C SER A 66 -3.42 -3.38 -8.74
N THR A 67 -4.40 -4.23 -9.07
CA THR A 67 -5.83 -3.91 -8.90
C THR A 67 -6.21 -3.68 -7.44
N LEU A 68 -5.69 -4.49 -6.51
CA LEU A 68 -5.91 -4.33 -5.08
C LEU A 68 -5.33 -2.99 -4.59
N LEU A 69 -4.07 -2.71 -4.93
CA LEU A 69 -3.39 -1.48 -4.54
C LEU A 69 -4.08 -0.23 -5.11
N ALA A 70 -4.46 -0.25 -6.39
CA ALA A 70 -5.19 0.83 -7.03
C ALA A 70 -6.55 1.12 -6.36
N LYS A 71 -7.30 0.07 -5.99
CA LYS A 71 -8.57 0.21 -5.27
C LYS A 71 -8.39 0.82 -3.88
N LEU A 72 -7.37 0.40 -3.15
CA LEU A 72 -7.07 0.91 -1.80
C LEU A 72 -6.61 2.36 -1.84
N ALA A 73 -5.83 2.74 -2.86
CA ALA A 73 -5.34 4.09 -3.05
C ALA A 73 -6.42 5.12 -3.43
N ARG A 74 -7.63 4.69 -3.81
CA ARG A 74 -8.78 5.57 -4.13
C ARG A 74 -8.47 6.69 -5.14
N GLY A 75 -7.65 6.38 -6.16
CA GLY A 75 -7.26 7.34 -7.21
C GLY A 75 -5.90 8.01 -7.00
N TRP A 76 -5.30 7.86 -5.80
CA TRP A 76 -3.93 8.29 -5.52
C TRP A 76 -2.92 7.14 -5.73
N PHE A 77 -3.01 6.46 -6.88
CA PHE A 77 -2.17 5.32 -7.27
C PHE A 77 -1.31 5.66 -8.49
N THR A 78 -0.07 5.19 -8.52
CA THR A 78 0.76 5.20 -9.73
C THR A 78 1.57 3.91 -9.84
N ASP A 79 1.66 3.34 -11.03
CA ASP A 79 2.55 2.22 -11.41
C ASP A 79 3.57 2.65 -12.50
N SER A 80 3.59 3.95 -12.79
CA SER A 80 4.34 4.51 -13.92
C SER A 80 5.79 4.83 -13.56
N LEU A 81 6.21 4.56 -12.32
CA LEU A 81 7.53 4.90 -11.82
C LEU A 81 8.57 3.85 -12.24
N LYS A 82 9.04 3.94 -13.48
CA LYS A 82 9.97 2.94 -14.05
C LYS A 82 11.43 3.14 -13.63
N THR A 83 11.82 4.37 -13.28
CA THR A 83 13.18 4.70 -12.86
C THR A 83 13.17 5.82 -11.82
N PHE A 84 14.09 5.76 -10.86
CA PHE A 84 14.36 6.85 -9.90
C PHE A 84 15.42 7.84 -10.42
N GLN A 85 15.67 7.86 -11.73
CA GLN A 85 16.72 8.69 -12.33
C GLN A 85 16.12 9.94 -12.96
N GLY A 86 16.67 11.11 -12.62
CA GLY A 86 16.28 12.40 -13.19
C GLY A 86 15.30 13.20 -12.32
N LYS A 87 14.81 14.31 -12.89
CA LYS A 87 13.90 15.26 -12.20
C LYS A 87 12.44 14.81 -12.21
N ASP A 88 12.10 13.84 -13.05
CA ASP A 88 10.72 13.41 -13.31
C ASP A 88 10.16 12.53 -12.17
N ALA A 89 11.03 11.80 -11.44
CA ALA A 89 10.60 10.91 -10.37
C ALA A 89 9.93 11.63 -9.19
N PRO A 90 10.49 12.74 -8.65
CA PRO A 90 9.80 13.57 -7.67
C PRO A 90 8.41 14.06 -8.13
N GLU A 91 8.28 14.45 -9.40
CA GLU A 91 7.03 14.97 -9.97
C GLU A 91 5.96 13.87 -10.06
N LEU A 92 6.34 12.66 -10.46
CA LEU A 92 5.45 11.51 -10.57
C LEU A 92 4.94 10.99 -9.21
N ILE A 93 5.68 11.23 -8.12
CA ILE A 93 5.31 10.78 -6.78
C ILE A 93 4.47 11.85 -6.05
N GLN A 94 4.54 13.11 -6.50
CA GLN A 94 3.80 14.18 -5.86
C GLN A 94 2.29 13.97 -5.98
N GLY A 95 1.60 14.01 -4.84
CA GLY A 95 0.14 13.80 -4.79
C GLY A 95 -0.28 12.33 -4.92
N VAL A 96 0.66 11.38 -4.92
CA VAL A 96 0.38 9.93 -4.95
C VAL A 96 0.49 9.35 -3.54
N TRP A 97 -0.40 8.43 -3.20
CA TRP A 97 -0.44 7.75 -1.90
C TRP A 97 0.21 6.37 -1.94
N ILE A 98 -0.06 5.58 -3.00
CA ILE A 98 0.54 4.27 -3.24
C ILE A 98 1.26 4.28 -4.58
N VAL A 99 2.55 3.93 -4.57
CA VAL A 99 3.41 3.82 -5.74
C VAL A 99 3.81 2.36 -5.90
N GLU A 100 3.58 1.80 -7.10
CA GLU A 100 4.03 0.47 -7.55
C GLU A 100 5.20 0.58 -8.53
#